data_AF-X1CTG6-F1
#
_entry.id   AF-X1CTG6-F1
#
_cell.length_a   1.000
_cell.length_b   1.000
_cell.length_c   1.000
_cell.angle_alpha   90.00
_cell.angle_beta   90.00
_cell.angle_gamma   90.00
#
_symmetry.space_group_name_H-M   'P 1'
#
loop_
_entity.id
_entity.type
_entity.pdbx_description
1 polymer ?
#
loop_
_entity_poly.entity_id
_entity_poly.type
_entity_poly.pdbx_seq_one_letter_code
_entity_poly.pdbx_strand_id
1 'polypeptide(L)'
;KFLAKIMEAWKGGWKQSKWLQYSGWRKDEFFIGIGEQKGKSHTIAGASGHLSQRMFKSLKDRLSWYATRIDVQVTIYCPDDLKLSDVRDRCKTKNTTLIESQFNDTLYLGSRESEVFTRLYEKPIIDKYLRLEFELKGGRARTAWDALCKGETVEDVFLYYLRKSKLPDDIAQMFESYDKDATTEIMRDIQLHDNVKVLKWIESLDESMEKHMANHQIGESVKTIVRAWAKFADKLDNLS
;
A
#
# COMPACT_ATOMS: atom_id res chain seq x y z
N LYS A 1 -3.60 19.16 19.07
CA LYS A 1 -4.06 18.15 20.06
C LYS A 1 -4.16 16.74 19.46
N PHE A 2 -4.81 16.52 18.31
CA PHE A 2 -4.92 15.19 17.69
C PHE A 2 -3.60 14.60 17.18
N LEU A 3 -2.82 15.38 16.42
CA LEU A 3 -1.49 14.97 15.94
C LEU A 3 -0.61 14.48 17.10
N ALA A 4 -0.63 15.19 18.23
CA ALA A 4 0.08 14.80 19.44
C ALA A 4 -0.39 13.44 19.99
N LYS A 5 -1.71 13.15 20.01
CA LYS A 5 -2.24 11.84 20.43
C LYS A 5 -1.78 10.69 19.53
N ILE A 6 -1.73 10.90 18.20
CA ILE A 6 -1.21 9.88 17.28
C ILE A 6 0.30 9.68 17.48
N MET A 7 1.06 10.78 17.56
CA MET A 7 2.50 10.71 17.76
C MET A 7 2.87 10.09 19.12
N GLU A 8 2.06 10.32 20.15
CA GLU A 8 2.21 9.71 21.48
C GLU A 8 1.85 8.23 21.49
N ALA A 9 0.76 7.84 20.81
CA ALA A 9 0.39 6.44 20.64
C ALA A 9 1.43 5.66 19.82
N TRP A 10 2.19 6.35 18.97
CA TRP A 10 3.20 5.75 18.12
C TRP A 10 4.55 6.49 18.20
N LYS A 11 5.19 6.38 19.38
CA LYS A 11 6.43 7.09 19.75
C LYS A 11 7.58 6.86 18.77
N GLY A 12 8.44 7.88 18.61
CA GLY A 12 9.70 7.84 17.87
C GLY A 12 9.56 7.84 16.33
N GLY A 13 10.63 8.17 15.62
CA GLY A 13 10.77 7.98 14.16
C GLY A 13 10.01 8.94 13.25
N TRP A 14 9.29 9.93 13.80
CA TRP A 14 8.58 10.91 12.99
C TRP A 14 9.55 11.90 12.34
N LYS A 15 9.35 12.13 11.04
CA LYS A 15 10.11 13.11 10.25
C LYS A 15 9.16 14.14 9.67
N GLN A 16 9.58 15.40 9.63
CA GLN A 16 8.84 16.42 8.90
C GLN A 16 8.78 16.04 7.42
N SER A 17 7.62 16.21 6.81
CA SER A 17 7.38 15.82 5.42
C SER A 17 6.30 16.70 4.79
N LYS A 18 6.28 16.73 3.47
CA LYS A 18 5.22 17.37 2.69
C LYS A 18 4.55 16.33 1.80
N TRP A 19 3.24 16.48 1.63
CA TRP A 19 2.47 15.70 0.67
C TRP A 19 1.48 16.63 -0.02
N LEU A 20 1.69 16.87 -1.33
CA LEU A 20 0.95 17.89 -2.07
C LEU A 20 1.03 19.25 -1.34
N GLN A 21 -0.10 19.90 -1.09
CA GLN A 21 -0.19 21.17 -0.36
C GLN A 21 -0.12 21.02 1.18
N TYR A 22 -0.04 19.79 1.70
CA TYR A 22 -0.06 19.53 3.14
C TYR A 22 1.35 19.49 3.72
N SER A 23 1.54 20.18 4.84
CA SER A 23 2.77 20.11 5.64
C SER A 23 2.48 19.33 6.91
N GLY A 24 3.37 18.40 7.27
CA GLY A 24 3.08 17.47 8.36
C GLY A 24 4.24 16.57 8.73
N TRP A 25 3.87 15.40 9.24
CA TRP A 25 4.80 14.41 9.78
C TRP A 25 4.55 13.07 9.09
N ARG A 26 5.65 12.40 8.75
CA ARG A 26 5.66 11.06 8.18
C ARG A 26 6.39 10.11 9.12
N LYS A 27 5.86 8.91 9.25
CA LYS A 27 6.52 7.78 9.88
C LYS A 27 6.16 6.55 9.07
N ASP A 28 7.18 5.90 8.51
CA ASP A 28 7.01 4.76 7.62
C ASP A 28 6.02 5.08 6.47
N GLU A 29 5.01 4.23 6.29
CA GLU A 29 3.93 4.34 5.31
C GLU A 29 2.78 5.28 5.74
N PHE A 30 2.90 5.97 6.89
CA PHE A 30 1.87 6.87 7.39
C PHE A 30 2.30 8.33 7.30
N PHE A 31 1.40 9.14 6.77
CA PHE A 31 1.52 10.59 6.75
C PHE A 31 0.31 11.20 7.47
N ILE A 32 0.56 12.27 8.23
CA ILE A 32 -0.47 13.14 8.78
C ILE A 32 -0.02 14.59 8.65
N GLY A 33 -0.89 15.43 8.12
CA GLY A 33 -0.54 16.82 7.86
C GLY A 33 -1.73 17.74 7.84
N ILE A 34 -1.42 19.03 7.84
CA ILE A 34 -2.40 20.11 7.75
C ILE A 34 -2.09 20.91 6.48
N GLY A 35 -3.14 21.34 5.80
CA GLY A 35 -3.06 22.17 4.62
C GLY A 35 -4.27 23.09 4.56
N GLU A 36 -4.29 23.97 3.57
CA GLU A 36 -5.42 24.87 3.34
C GLU A 36 -6.05 24.55 1.98
N GLN A 37 -7.38 24.51 1.92
CA GLN A 37 -8.12 24.42 0.67
C GLN A 37 -9.35 25.31 0.75
N LYS A 38 -9.49 26.19 -0.25
CA LYS A 38 -10.61 27.15 -0.36
C LYS A 38 -10.79 27.99 0.92
N GLY A 39 -9.70 28.51 1.47
CA GLY A 39 -9.73 29.34 2.69
C GLY A 39 -10.00 28.59 3.99
N LYS A 40 -10.01 27.25 3.98
CA LYS A 40 -10.28 26.42 5.15
C LYS A 40 -9.09 25.51 5.44
N SER A 41 -8.74 25.39 6.72
CA SER A 41 -7.74 24.43 7.17
C SER A 41 -8.31 23.01 7.15
N HIS A 42 -7.55 22.06 6.59
CA HIS A 42 -7.89 20.64 6.54
C HIS A 42 -6.76 19.82 7.14
N THR A 43 -7.12 18.78 7.88
CA THR A 43 -6.17 17.75 8.30
C THR A 43 -6.36 16.55 7.39
N ILE A 44 -5.25 15.99 6.89
CA ILE A 44 -5.24 14.76 6.12
C ILE A 44 -4.40 13.73 6.86
N ALA A 45 -4.80 12.46 6.81
CA ALA A 45 -3.87 11.37 7.02
C ALA A 45 -3.98 10.36 5.88
N GLY A 46 -2.85 9.71 5.59
CA GLY A 46 -2.77 8.62 4.64
C GLY A 46 -1.96 7.50 5.25
N ALA A 47 -2.42 6.27 5.06
CA ALA A 47 -1.69 5.05 5.39
C ALA A 47 -1.66 4.19 4.13
N SER A 48 -0.49 3.70 3.72
CA SER A 48 -0.35 2.72 2.65
C SER A 48 0.02 1.34 3.18
N GLY A 49 0.00 0.35 2.28
CA GLY A 49 0.55 -0.98 2.52
C GLY A 49 -0.04 -1.69 3.72
N HIS A 50 0.78 -2.49 4.37
CA HIS A 50 0.42 -3.30 5.54
C HIS A 50 -0.03 -2.45 6.75
N LEU A 51 0.46 -1.22 6.83
CA LEU A 51 0.13 -0.31 7.93
C LEU A 51 -1.34 0.14 7.88
N SER A 52 -1.92 0.24 6.68
CA SER A 52 -3.32 0.64 6.49
C SER A 52 -4.30 -0.25 7.28
N GLN A 53 -4.09 -1.57 7.28
CA GLN A 53 -4.94 -2.53 8.00
C GLN A 53 -4.87 -2.33 9.52
N ARG A 54 -3.67 -2.11 10.06
CA ARG A 54 -3.46 -1.87 11.50
C ARG A 54 -4.05 -0.54 11.94
N MET A 55 -3.88 0.49 11.10
CA MET A 55 -4.34 1.85 11.40
C MET A 55 -5.85 1.98 11.27
N PHE A 56 -6.50 1.21 10.40
CA PHE A 56 -7.95 1.27 10.19
C PHE A 56 -8.74 1.22 11.51
N LYS A 57 -8.50 0.19 12.34
CA LYS A 57 -9.16 0.03 13.65
C LYS A 57 -8.93 1.25 14.56
N SER A 58 -7.69 1.74 14.61
CA SER A 58 -7.32 2.87 15.47
C SER A 58 -7.91 4.20 15.01
N LEU A 59 -8.05 4.40 13.69
CA LEU A 59 -8.58 5.63 13.10
C LEU A 59 -10.10 5.67 13.18
N LYS A 60 -10.78 4.54 12.92
CA LYS A 60 -12.23 4.40 13.00
C LYS A 60 -12.77 4.79 14.38
N ASP A 61 -12.20 4.25 15.45
CA ASP A 61 -12.79 4.38 16.80
C ASP A 61 -12.51 5.74 17.46
N ARG A 62 -11.52 6.49 16.95
CA ARG A 62 -11.00 7.67 17.64
C ARG A 62 -11.43 8.99 17.00
N LEU A 63 -12.03 8.97 15.80
CA LEU A 63 -12.18 10.16 14.98
C LEU A 63 -13.51 10.18 14.21
N SER A 64 -14.18 11.34 14.25
CA SER A 64 -15.30 11.66 13.34
C SER A 64 -14.77 12.04 11.94
N TRP A 65 -13.95 11.16 11.36
CA TRP A 65 -13.37 11.35 10.04
C TRP A 65 -14.18 10.62 8.98
N TYR A 66 -13.93 10.96 7.73
CA TYR A 66 -14.38 10.21 6.58
C TYR A 66 -13.19 9.97 5.66
N ALA A 67 -13.22 8.87 4.91
CA ALA A 67 -12.21 8.62 3.91
C ALA A 67 -12.52 9.38 2.61
N THR A 68 -11.54 10.11 2.10
CA THR A 68 -11.58 10.71 0.75
C THR A 68 -11.12 9.73 -0.32
N ARG A 69 -10.34 8.71 0.06
CA ARG A 69 -9.91 7.58 -0.76
C ARG A 69 -9.74 6.33 0.10
N ILE A 70 -10.19 5.17 -0.41
CA ILE A 70 -9.96 3.84 0.15
C ILE A 70 -9.61 2.92 -1.00
N ASP A 71 -8.55 2.15 -0.87
CA ASP A 71 -8.21 1.10 -1.82
C ASP A 71 -8.45 -0.26 -1.11
N VAL A 72 -9.37 -1.07 -1.64
CA VAL A 72 -9.61 -2.44 -1.15
C VAL A 72 -9.06 -3.44 -2.15
N GLN A 73 -8.41 -4.50 -1.67
CA GLN A 73 -7.71 -5.43 -2.54
C GLN A 73 -7.74 -6.86 -2.02
N VAL A 74 -7.71 -7.82 -2.96
CA VAL A 74 -7.51 -9.25 -2.71
C VAL A 74 -6.39 -9.74 -3.62
N THR A 75 -5.58 -10.67 -3.13
CA THR A 75 -4.50 -11.31 -3.89
C THR A 75 -4.72 -12.81 -3.87
N ILE A 76 -4.73 -13.44 -5.03
CA ILE A 76 -4.88 -14.89 -5.22
C ILE A 76 -3.71 -15.43 -6.04
N TYR A 77 -3.58 -16.75 -6.12
CA TYR A 77 -2.66 -17.39 -7.05
C TYR A 77 -3.02 -17.02 -8.50
N CYS A 78 -2.01 -16.69 -9.34
CA CYS A 78 -2.26 -16.45 -10.75
C CYS A 78 -2.21 -17.78 -11.51
N PRO A 79 -3.26 -18.17 -12.24
CA PRO A 79 -3.19 -19.30 -13.15
C PRO A 79 -2.08 -19.09 -14.19
N ASP A 80 -1.33 -20.14 -14.51
CA ASP A 80 -0.17 -20.09 -15.41
C ASP A 80 -0.54 -19.67 -16.84
N ASP A 81 -1.72 -20.06 -17.30
CA ASP A 81 -2.25 -19.79 -18.63
C ASP A 81 -2.99 -18.45 -18.74
N LEU A 82 -3.17 -17.75 -17.62
CA LEU A 82 -3.88 -16.47 -17.61
C LEU A 82 -3.00 -15.35 -18.18
N LYS A 83 -3.48 -14.72 -19.26
CA LYS A 83 -2.92 -13.50 -19.85
C LYS A 83 -3.86 -12.32 -19.64
N LEU A 84 -3.32 -11.20 -19.14
CA LEU A 84 -4.13 -9.99 -18.93
C LEU A 84 -4.62 -9.35 -20.23
N SER A 85 -3.96 -9.61 -21.36
CA SER A 85 -4.46 -9.27 -22.71
C SER A 85 -5.81 -9.91 -23.01
N ASP A 86 -5.95 -11.19 -22.68
CA ASP A 86 -7.15 -11.97 -22.98
C ASP A 86 -8.28 -11.58 -22.02
N VAL A 87 -7.94 -11.19 -20.80
CA VAL A 87 -8.87 -10.58 -19.84
C VAL A 87 -9.36 -9.22 -20.35
N ARG A 88 -8.45 -8.35 -20.82
CA ARG A 88 -8.78 -7.02 -21.37
C ARG A 88 -9.80 -7.15 -22.50
N ASP A 89 -9.56 -8.04 -23.45
CA ASP A 89 -10.39 -8.19 -24.65
C ASP A 89 -11.81 -8.70 -24.33
N ARG A 90 -11.99 -9.35 -23.17
CA ARG A 90 -13.28 -9.85 -22.68
C ARG A 90 -13.98 -8.91 -21.69
N CYS A 91 -13.36 -7.78 -21.32
CA CYS A 91 -13.95 -6.84 -20.37
C CYS A 91 -15.24 -6.20 -20.92
N LYS A 92 -16.21 -5.96 -20.04
CA LYS A 92 -17.52 -5.36 -20.39
C LYS A 92 -17.44 -3.84 -20.64
N THR A 93 -16.24 -3.26 -20.68
CA THR A 93 -15.98 -1.83 -20.88
C THR A 93 -14.86 -1.65 -21.89
N LYS A 94 -14.95 -0.61 -22.73
CA LYS A 94 -13.87 -0.21 -23.64
C LYS A 94 -12.83 0.68 -22.97
N ASN A 95 -13.14 1.22 -21.79
CA ASN A 95 -12.22 2.05 -21.02
C ASN A 95 -11.27 1.18 -20.21
N THR A 96 -10.33 0.54 -20.92
CA THR A 96 -9.31 -0.33 -20.35
C THR A 96 -7.93 0.09 -20.82
N THR A 97 -6.91 -0.04 -19.98
CA THR A 97 -5.52 0.18 -20.35
C THR A 97 -4.69 -0.97 -19.83
N LEU A 98 -4.01 -1.68 -20.73
CA LEU A 98 -3.03 -2.69 -20.36
C LEU A 98 -1.64 -2.08 -20.44
N ILE A 99 -0.88 -2.18 -19.35
CA ILE A 99 0.55 -1.90 -19.33
C ILE A 99 1.24 -3.25 -19.25
N GLU A 100 1.87 -3.64 -20.36
CA GLU A 100 2.69 -4.85 -20.43
C GLU A 100 4.11 -4.52 -19.97
N SER A 101 4.70 -5.41 -19.18
CA SER A 101 6.10 -5.27 -18.79
C SER A 101 6.82 -6.61 -18.80
N GLN A 102 8.14 -6.59 -18.79
CA GLN A 102 8.93 -7.82 -18.77
C GLN A 102 8.65 -8.70 -17.54
N PHE A 103 8.21 -8.09 -16.44
CA PHE A 103 8.10 -8.77 -15.14
C PHE A 103 6.66 -8.97 -14.68
N ASN A 104 5.76 -8.07 -15.02
CA ASN A 104 4.39 -8.10 -14.55
C ASN A 104 3.48 -7.19 -15.37
N ASP A 105 2.35 -7.74 -15.82
CA ASP A 105 1.34 -6.97 -16.52
C ASP A 105 0.38 -6.28 -15.54
N THR A 106 -0.20 -5.16 -15.97
CA THR A 106 -1.22 -4.43 -15.22
C THR A 106 -2.36 -3.98 -16.11
N LEU A 107 -3.56 -4.45 -15.81
CA LEU A 107 -4.80 -4.04 -16.44
C LEU A 107 -5.54 -3.02 -15.57
N TYR A 108 -5.73 -1.83 -16.11
CA TYR A 108 -6.57 -0.78 -15.55
C TYR A 108 -7.96 -0.84 -16.19
N LEU A 109 -9.03 -0.74 -15.38
CA LEU A 109 -10.40 -0.61 -15.87
C LEU A 109 -11.05 0.66 -15.28
N GLY A 110 -11.58 1.50 -16.17
CA GLY A 110 -12.14 2.80 -15.83
C GLY A 110 -11.13 3.94 -15.92
N SER A 111 -11.56 5.14 -15.53
CA SER A 111 -10.68 6.33 -15.53
C SER A 111 -10.02 6.48 -14.17
N ARG A 112 -8.77 6.96 -14.13
CA ARG A 112 -8.12 7.34 -12.87
C ARG A 112 -8.86 8.49 -12.18
N GLU A 113 -9.68 9.25 -12.90
CA GLU A 113 -10.45 10.36 -12.34
C GLU A 113 -11.82 9.93 -11.79
N SER A 114 -12.30 8.72 -12.12
CA SER A 114 -13.59 8.25 -11.61
C SER A 114 -13.56 7.90 -10.13
N GLU A 115 -14.73 7.91 -9.49
CA GLU A 115 -14.87 7.56 -8.08
C GLU A 115 -14.58 6.09 -7.77
N VAL A 116 -14.58 5.23 -8.79
CA VAL A 116 -14.12 3.84 -8.69
C VAL A 116 -13.13 3.61 -9.82
N PHE A 117 -11.95 3.09 -9.49
CA PHE A 117 -10.91 2.73 -10.44
C PHE A 117 -10.41 1.33 -10.12
N THR A 118 -10.45 0.43 -11.11
CA THR A 118 -10.11 -0.99 -10.88
C THR A 118 -8.74 -1.29 -11.46
N ARG A 119 -7.93 -2.04 -10.72
CA ARG A 119 -6.61 -2.51 -11.12
C ARG A 119 -6.54 -4.02 -10.93
N LEU A 120 -6.22 -4.73 -12.00
CA LEU A 120 -5.89 -6.15 -11.97
C LEU A 120 -4.44 -6.28 -12.42
N TYR A 121 -3.55 -6.79 -11.57
CA TYR A 121 -2.14 -6.87 -11.92
C TYR A 121 -1.46 -8.10 -11.35
N GLU A 122 -0.41 -8.49 -12.05
CA GLU A 122 0.48 -9.55 -11.64
C GLU A 122 1.43 -9.00 -10.57
N LYS A 123 1.57 -9.72 -9.46
CA LYS A 123 2.45 -9.35 -8.36
C LYS A 123 3.54 -10.43 -8.21
N PRO A 124 4.77 -10.17 -8.68
CA PRO A 124 5.86 -11.12 -8.58
C PRO A 124 6.48 -11.08 -7.18
N ILE A 125 6.49 -12.23 -6.51
CA ILE A 125 7.00 -12.37 -5.14
C ILE A 125 7.97 -13.55 -5.09
N ILE A 126 7.42 -14.77 -5.06
CA ILE A 126 8.11 -16.05 -5.24
C ILE A 126 7.48 -16.70 -6.47
N ASP A 127 6.17 -16.89 -6.40
CA ASP A 127 5.32 -17.24 -7.54
C ASP A 127 4.62 -16.01 -8.14
N LYS A 128 3.92 -16.26 -9.25
CA LYS A 128 3.06 -15.27 -9.92
C LYS A 128 1.73 -15.21 -9.18
N TYR A 129 1.44 -14.07 -8.55
CA TYR A 129 0.16 -13.81 -7.92
C TYR A 129 -0.67 -12.82 -8.74
N LEU A 130 -1.99 -12.91 -8.61
CA LEU A 130 -2.93 -11.99 -9.23
C LEU A 130 -3.58 -11.13 -8.16
N ARG A 131 -3.47 -9.81 -8.30
CA ARG A 131 -4.07 -8.86 -7.36
C ARG A 131 -5.15 -8.05 -8.05
N LEU A 132 -6.34 -8.06 -7.45
CA LEU A 132 -7.45 -7.18 -7.81
C LEU A 132 -7.60 -6.10 -6.74
N GLU A 133 -7.63 -4.85 -7.17
CA GLU A 133 -7.72 -3.66 -6.33
C GLU A 133 -8.81 -2.72 -6.85
N PHE A 134 -9.68 -2.27 -5.95
CA PHE A 134 -10.67 -1.23 -6.20
C PHE A 134 -10.27 0.04 -5.44
N GLU A 135 -9.84 1.05 -6.18
CA GLU A 135 -9.55 2.40 -5.68
C GLU A 135 -10.84 3.23 -5.68
N LEU A 136 -11.35 3.51 -4.47
CA LEU A 136 -12.57 4.25 -4.22
C LEU A 136 -12.22 5.69 -3.85
N LYS A 137 -12.94 6.68 -4.40
CA LYS A 137 -12.73 8.11 -4.14
C LYS A 137 -14.04 8.82 -3.85
N GLY A 138 -13.95 10.02 -3.30
CA GLY A 138 -15.09 10.93 -3.21
C GLY A 138 -16.26 10.32 -2.44
N GLY A 139 -17.45 10.32 -3.03
CA GLY A 139 -18.65 9.73 -2.44
C GLY A 139 -18.52 8.24 -2.15
N ARG A 140 -17.89 7.48 -3.06
CA ARG A 140 -17.70 6.02 -2.92
C ARG A 140 -16.79 5.65 -1.76
N ALA A 141 -15.69 6.38 -1.59
CA ALA A 141 -14.81 6.21 -0.43
C ALA A 141 -15.55 6.51 0.89
N ARG A 142 -16.38 7.56 0.93
CA ARG A 142 -17.20 7.89 2.11
C ARG A 142 -18.22 6.81 2.43
N THR A 143 -18.93 6.31 1.42
CA THR A 143 -19.90 5.23 1.61
C THR A 143 -19.24 3.95 2.11
N ALA A 144 -18.10 3.56 1.52
CA ALA A 144 -17.33 2.41 1.99
C ALA A 144 -16.84 2.61 3.44
N TRP A 145 -16.33 3.80 3.77
CA TRP A 145 -15.93 4.14 5.13
C TRP A 145 -17.09 4.01 6.13
N ASP A 146 -18.24 4.57 5.81
CA ASP A 146 -19.44 4.50 6.66
C ASP A 146 -19.94 3.06 6.86
N ALA A 147 -19.93 2.25 5.80
CA ALA A 147 -20.25 0.83 5.86
C ALA A 147 -19.30 0.09 6.84
N LEU A 148 -17.98 0.28 6.68
CA LEU A 148 -16.99 -0.31 7.58
C LEU A 148 -17.15 0.20 9.02
N CYS A 149 -17.53 1.48 9.21
CA CYS A 149 -17.83 2.04 10.52
C CYS A 149 -19.02 1.34 11.19
N LYS A 150 -20.05 0.99 10.41
CA LYS A 150 -21.27 0.31 10.86
C LYS A 150 -21.13 -1.20 11.08
N GLY A 151 -19.99 -1.79 10.73
CA GLY A 151 -19.67 -3.18 11.05
C GLY A 151 -19.52 -4.09 9.84
N GLU A 152 -19.74 -3.59 8.62
CA GLU A 152 -19.40 -4.35 7.40
C GLU A 152 -17.89 -4.64 7.37
N THR A 153 -17.52 -5.79 6.82
CA THR A 153 -16.11 -6.17 6.69
C THR A 153 -15.49 -5.57 5.44
N VAL A 154 -14.15 -5.55 5.39
CA VAL A 154 -13.41 -5.14 4.17
C VAL A 154 -13.77 -6.04 2.99
N GLU A 155 -14.03 -7.31 3.27
CA GLU A 155 -14.48 -8.30 2.28
C GLU A 155 -15.87 -7.99 1.74
N ASP A 156 -16.83 -7.64 2.60
CA ASP A 156 -18.19 -7.24 2.15
C ASP A 156 -18.12 -6.06 1.18
N VAL A 157 -17.28 -5.06 1.50
CA VAL A 157 -17.02 -3.92 0.62
C VAL A 157 -16.37 -4.37 -0.68
N PHE A 158 -15.35 -5.23 -0.63
CA PHE A 158 -14.67 -5.75 -1.82
C PHE A 158 -15.63 -6.51 -2.73
N LEU A 159 -16.41 -7.46 -2.20
CA LEU A 159 -17.38 -8.27 -2.93
C LEU A 159 -18.50 -7.40 -3.55
N TYR A 160 -18.93 -6.35 -2.85
CA TYR A 160 -19.88 -5.38 -3.42
C TYR A 160 -19.34 -4.73 -4.70
N TYR A 161 -18.07 -4.30 -4.71
CA TYR A 161 -17.46 -3.69 -5.90
C TYR A 161 -17.11 -4.72 -6.97
N LEU A 162 -16.74 -5.95 -6.57
CA LEU A 162 -16.50 -7.07 -7.48
C LEU A 162 -17.74 -7.37 -8.33
N ARG A 163 -18.90 -7.53 -7.69
CA ARG A 163 -20.19 -7.78 -8.37
C ARG A 163 -20.63 -6.65 -9.31
N LYS A 164 -20.12 -5.44 -9.11
CA LYS A 164 -20.39 -4.26 -9.95
C LYS A 164 -19.30 -3.98 -10.98
N SER A 165 -18.19 -4.71 -10.92
CA SER A 165 -17.04 -4.51 -11.78
C SER A 165 -17.39 -4.83 -13.24
N LYS A 166 -16.51 -4.41 -14.15
CA LYS A 166 -16.62 -4.70 -15.59
C LYS A 166 -15.67 -5.81 -16.03
N LEU A 167 -15.16 -6.58 -15.06
CA LEU A 167 -14.35 -7.76 -15.32
C LEU A 167 -15.20 -8.85 -16.00
N PRO A 168 -14.56 -9.75 -16.77
CA PRO A 168 -15.18 -11.00 -17.19
C PRO A 168 -15.67 -11.82 -15.98
N ASP A 169 -16.76 -12.56 -16.16
CA ASP A 169 -17.42 -13.26 -15.04
C ASP A 169 -16.55 -14.38 -14.45
N ASP A 170 -15.76 -15.08 -15.27
CA ASP A 170 -14.77 -16.07 -14.83
C ASP A 170 -13.69 -15.45 -13.94
N ILE A 171 -13.21 -14.25 -14.30
CA ILE A 171 -12.22 -13.53 -13.48
C ILE A 171 -12.84 -13.04 -12.19
N ALA A 172 -14.07 -12.50 -12.24
CA ALA A 172 -14.77 -12.10 -11.03
C ALA A 172 -14.99 -13.29 -10.08
N GLN A 173 -15.37 -14.46 -10.62
CA GLN A 173 -15.61 -15.67 -9.84
C GLN A 173 -14.35 -16.15 -9.11
N MET A 174 -13.16 -16.07 -9.72
CA MET A 174 -11.89 -16.39 -9.06
C MET A 174 -11.67 -15.59 -7.76
N PHE A 175 -12.09 -14.32 -7.75
CA PHE A 175 -11.99 -13.44 -6.59
C PHE A 175 -13.20 -13.50 -5.65
N GLU A 176 -14.30 -14.14 -6.04
CA GLU A 176 -15.45 -14.35 -5.15
C GLU A 176 -15.29 -15.64 -4.33
N SER A 177 -14.68 -16.67 -4.90
CA SER A 177 -14.44 -17.97 -4.26
C SER A 177 -13.02 -18.14 -3.70
N TYR A 178 -12.34 -17.04 -3.37
CA TYR A 178 -10.95 -17.12 -2.91
C TYR A 178 -10.85 -17.79 -1.53
N ASP A 179 -9.82 -18.62 -1.35
CA ASP A 179 -9.51 -19.21 -0.05
C ASP A 179 -8.85 -18.14 0.85
N LYS A 180 -9.51 -17.83 1.96
CA LYS A 180 -9.05 -16.82 2.93
C LYS A 180 -7.78 -17.26 3.65
N ASP A 181 -7.63 -18.54 3.92
CA ASP A 181 -6.47 -19.08 4.64
C ASP A 181 -5.26 -19.04 3.71
N ALA A 182 -5.42 -19.51 2.47
CA ALA A 182 -4.39 -19.39 1.44
C ALA A 182 -4.01 -17.92 1.19
N THR A 183 -4.98 -17.00 1.12
CA THR A 183 -4.71 -15.57 0.95
C THR A 183 -3.94 -14.99 2.13
N THR A 184 -4.21 -15.46 3.35
CA THR A 184 -3.50 -15.03 4.56
C THR A 184 -2.04 -15.49 4.54
N GLU A 185 -1.80 -16.72 4.10
CA GLU A 185 -0.44 -17.27 3.92
C GLU A 185 0.32 -16.47 2.85
N ILE A 186 -0.29 -16.28 1.67
CA ILE A 186 0.26 -15.46 0.60
C ILE A 186 0.65 -14.08 1.14
N MET A 187 -0.25 -13.41 1.88
CA MET A 187 0.00 -12.09 2.47
C MET A 187 1.20 -12.07 3.43
N ARG A 188 1.46 -13.16 4.17
CA ARG A 188 2.66 -13.30 5.00
C ARG A 188 3.91 -13.42 4.14
N ASP A 189 3.87 -14.20 3.07
CA ASP A 189 4.99 -14.35 2.14
C ASP A 189 5.32 -13.04 1.43
N ILE A 190 4.30 -12.26 1.04
CA ILE A 190 4.50 -10.90 0.51
C ILE A 190 5.28 -10.06 1.51
N GLN A 191 4.88 -10.09 2.78
CA GLN A 191 5.50 -9.29 3.83
C GLN A 191 6.96 -9.73 4.07
N LEU A 192 7.23 -11.03 4.09
CA LEU A 192 8.59 -11.56 4.22
C LEU A 192 9.47 -11.19 3.03
N HIS A 193 8.95 -11.32 1.80
CA HIS A 193 9.68 -10.95 0.60
C HIS A 193 9.96 -9.45 0.52
N ASP A 194 9.03 -8.59 0.92
CA ASP A 194 9.24 -7.15 1.01
C ASP A 194 10.36 -6.83 2.02
N ASN A 195 10.45 -7.54 3.15
CA ASN A 195 11.58 -7.41 4.07
C ASN A 195 12.91 -7.85 3.42
N VAL A 196 12.93 -8.95 2.65
CA VAL A 196 14.13 -9.39 1.91
C VAL A 196 14.55 -8.36 0.86
N LYS A 197 13.60 -7.74 0.15
CA LYS A 197 13.90 -6.64 -0.78
C LYS A 197 14.53 -5.45 -0.06
N VAL A 198 14.04 -5.10 1.13
CA VAL A 198 14.64 -4.05 1.95
C VAL A 198 16.07 -4.43 2.35
N LEU A 199 16.32 -5.67 2.74
CA LEU A 199 17.68 -6.15 3.07
C LEU A 199 18.60 -6.09 1.86
N LYS A 200 18.19 -6.61 0.70
CA LYS A 200 18.96 -6.51 -0.55
C LYS A 200 19.21 -5.07 -0.98
N TRP A 201 18.23 -4.19 -0.78
CA TRP A 201 18.43 -2.77 -1.01
C TRP A 201 19.50 -2.21 -0.07
N ILE A 202 19.47 -2.54 1.23
CA ILE A 202 20.50 -2.16 2.20
C ILE A 202 21.87 -2.68 1.77
N GLU A 203 22.00 -3.96 1.39
CA GLU A 203 23.24 -4.55 0.88
C GLU A 203 23.75 -3.82 -0.37
N SER A 204 22.86 -3.45 -1.30
CA SER A 204 23.24 -2.69 -2.49
C SER A 204 23.74 -1.27 -2.19
N LEU A 205 23.51 -0.76 -0.97
CA LEU A 205 24.07 0.53 -0.56
C LEU A 205 25.55 0.42 -0.21
N ASP A 206 26.13 -0.76 -0.02
CA ASP A 206 27.52 -0.91 0.41
C ASP A 206 28.51 -0.18 -0.51
N GLU A 207 28.41 -0.37 -1.83
CA GLU A 207 29.26 0.34 -2.80
C GLU A 207 29.07 1.86 -2.74
N SER A 208 27.83 2.32 -2.52
CA SER A 208 27.51 3.75 -2.37
C SER A 208 28.07 4.29 -1.06
N MET A 209 27.96 3.53 0.03
CA MET A 209 28.48 3.89 1.34
C MET A 209 30.01 3.96 1.31
N GLU A 210 30.70 2.99 0.71
CA GLU A 210 32.15 3.01 0.52
C GLU A 210 32.61 4.27 -0.23
N LYS A 211 31.95 4.59 -1.35
CA LYS A 211 32.23 5.81 -2.11
C LYS A 211 32.01 7.08 -1.28
N HIS A 212 30.96 7.13 -0.47
CA HIS A 212 30.67 8.28 0.39
C HIS A 212 31.58 8.38 1.62
N MET A 213 32.07 7.26 2.17
CA MET A 213 33.06 7.24 3.26
C MET A 213 34.41 7.82 2.82
N ALA A 214 34.75 7.69 1.54
CA ALA A 214 35.95 8.29 0.94
C ALA A 214 35.80 9.80 0.63
N ASN A 215 34.59 10.37 0.76
CA ASN A 215 34.36 11.79 0.47
C ASN A 215 34.88 12.68 1.61
N HIS A 216 35.74 13.66 1.29
CA HIS A 216 36.37 14.53 2.30
C HIS A 216 35.40 15.46 3.06
N GLN A 217 34.21 15.75 2.52
CA GLN A 217 33.24 16.64 3.16
C GLN A 217 32.29 15.90 4.11
N ILE A 218 31.90 14.66 3.77
CA ILE A 218 30.87 13.92 4.48
C ILE A 218 31.32 12.56 5.02
N GLY A 219 32.55 12.13 4.70
CA GLY A 219 33.02 10.78 4.93
C GLY A 219 33.05 10.36 6.40
N GLU A 220 33.43 11.27 7.31
CA GLU A 220 33.46 10.93 8.75
C GLU A 220 32.04 10.78 9.34
N SER A 221 31.08 11.57 8.87
CA SER A 221 29.67 11.42 9.21
C SER A 221 29.12 10.07 8.74
N VAL A 222 29.46 9.66 7.51
CA VAL A 222 29.04 8.38 6.95
C VAL A 222 29.68 7.21 7.71
N LYS A 223 30.99 7.26 7.99
CA LYS A 223 31.69 6.25 8.81
C LYS A 223 31.07 6.11 10.19
N THR A 224 30.64 7.22 10.80
CA THR A 224 29.98 7.21 12.12
C THR A 224 28.65 6.45 12.06
N ILE A 225 27.85 6.67 11.02
CA ILE A 225 26.59 5.96 10.79
C ILE A 225 26.84 4.46 10.57
N VAL A 226 27.79 4.10 9.71
CA VAL A 226 28.14 2.70 9.41
C VAL A 226 28.60 1.97 10.68
N ARG A 227 29.49 2.57 11.48
CA ARG A 227 29.93 2.00 12.77
C ARG A 227 28.78 1.82 13.76
N ALA A 228 27.84 2.77 13.82
CA ALA A 228 26.68 2.66 14.69
C ALA A 228 25.74 1.53 14.25
N TRP A 229 25.61 1.33 12.93
CA TRP A 229 24.81 0.26 12.35
C TRP A 229 25.46 -1.12 12.60
N ALA A 230 26.77 -1.26 12.39
CA ALA A 230 27.51 -2.49 12.69
C ALA A 230 27.35 -2.91 14.17
N LYS A 231 27.51 -1.97 15.11
CA LYS A 231 27.26 -2.22 16.54
C LYS A 231 25.84 -2.63 16.86
N PHE A 232 24.86 -2.20 16.06
CA PHE A 232 23.47 -2.60 16.23
C PHE A 232 23.22 -4.01 15.67
N ALA A 233 23.82 -4.34 14.51
CA ALA A 233 23.79 -5.69 13.95
C ALA A 233 24.41 -6.72 14.91
N ASP A 234 25.60 -6.43 15.47
CA ASP A 234 26.24 -7.29 16.46
C ASP A 234 25.33 -7.57 17.67
N LYS A 235 24.54 -6.58 18.10
CA LYS A 235 23.59 -6.76 19.21
C LYS A 235 22.42 -7.66 18.83
N LEU A 236 21.97 -7.63 17.58
CA LEU A 236 20.90 -8.49 17.10
C LEU A 236 21.37 -9.94 17.01
N ASP A 237 22.59 -10.18 16.52
CA ASP A 237 23.15 -11.53 16.44
C ASP A 237 23.38 -12.18 17.81
N ASN A 238 23.61 -11.36 18.85
CA ASN A 238 23.73 -11.84 20.23
C ASN A 238 22.36 -12.11 20.91
N LEU A 239 21.24 -11.77 20.25
CA LEU A 239 19.89 -12.03 20.74
C LEU A 239 19.22 -13.25 20.06
N SER A 240 19.80 -13.76 18.96
CA SER A 240 19.36 -14.97 18.24
C SER A 240 20.07 -16.22 18.75
#